data_AF-A0A699T4Q8-F1
#
_entry.id   AF-A0A699T4Q8-F1
#
_cell.length_a   1.000
_cell.length_b   1.000
_cell.length_c   1.000
_cell.angle_alpha   90.00
_cell.angle_beta   90.00
_cell.angle_gamma   90.00
#
_symmetry.space_group_name_H-M   'P 1'
#
loop_
_entity.id
_entity.type
_entity.pdbx_description
1 polymer ?
#
loop_
_entity_poly.entity_id
_entity_poly.type
_entity_poly.pdbx_seq_one_letter_code
_entity_poly.pdbx_strand_id
1 'polypeptide(L)' 'SESQAEKAAKKQKLDEEVEEQKKHLQIMPNDEDDVYTEATPFARKVPVVDYEIYKENNKPYYNIIRADGSP' A
#
# COMPACT_ATOMS: atom_id res chain seq x y z
N SER A 1 48.34 -20.18 1.29
CA SER A 1 47.75 -19.39 0.21
C SER A 1 46.57 -20.13 -0.34
N GLU A 2 45.38 -19.56 -0.21
CA GLU A 2 44.17 -20.12 -0.81
C GLU A 2 44.34 -20.17 -2.33
N SER A 3 44.17 -21.35 -2.92
CA SER A 3 44.39 -21.54 -4.35
C SER A 3 43.31 -20.83 -5.17
N GLN A 4 43.64 -20.42 -6.39
CA GLN A 4 42.66 -19.79 -7.30
C GLN A 4 41.43 -20.68 -7.55
N ALA A 5 41.62 -22.01 -7.52
CA ALA A 5 40.56 -23.00 -7.63
C ALA A 5 39.62 -23.00 -6.41
N GLU A 6 40.17 -22.85 -5.20
CA GLU A 6 39.37 -22.80 -3.97
C GLU A 6 38.51 -21.53 -3.89
N LYS A 7 39.03 -20.39 -4.35
CA LYS A 7 38.27 -19.14 -4.46
C LYS A 7 37.15 -19.22 -5.48
N ALA A 8 37.38 -19.89 -6.61
CA ALA A 8 36.35 -20.11 -7.64
C ALA A 8 35.22 -21.01 -7.10
N ALA A 9 35.59 -22.10 -6.40
CA ALA A 9 34.63 -23.01 -5.80
C ALA A 9 33.77 -22.34 -4.71
N LYS A 10 34.35 -21.43 -3.90
CA LYS A 10 33.59 -20.67 -2.89
C LYS A 10 32.61 -19.67 -3.49
N LYS A 11 32.99 -19.01 -4.59
CA LYS A 11 32.09 -18.09 -5.32
C LYS A 11 30.89 -18.82 -5.92
N GLN A 12 31.12 -19.97 -6.55
CA GLN A 12 30.03 -20.78 -7.12
C GLN A 12 29.01 -21.21 -6.07
N LYS A 13 29.47 -21.59 -4.87
CA LYS A 13 28.57 -21.94 -3.76
C LYS A 13 27.75 -20.75 -3.24
N LEU A 14 28.35 -19.55 -3.21
CA LEU A 14 27.64 -18.34 -2.80
C LEU A 14 26.60 -17.90 -3.84
N ASP A 15 26.92 -18.00 -5.14
CA ASP A 15 25.96 -17.67 -6.20
C ASP A 15 24.76 -18.63 -6.19
N GLU A 16 24.99 -19.92 -5.92
CA GLU A 16 23.93 -20.92 -5.78
C GLU A 16 23.05 -20.67 -4.55
N GLU A 17 23.62 -20.31 -3.40
CA GLU A 17 22.88 -19.93 -2.18
C GLU A 17 22.04 -18.66 -2.39
N VAL A 18 22.55 -17.68 -3.15
CA VAL A 18 21.83 -16.45 -3.49
C VAL A 18 20.64 -16.74 -4.42
N GLU A 19 20.81 -17.59 -5.43
CA GLU A 19 19.71 -18.00 -6.32
C GLU A 19 18.66 -18.83 -5.57
N GLU A 20 19.09 -19.72 -4.67
CA GLU A 20 18.18 -20.46 -3.79
C GLU A 20 17.41 -19.50 -2.86
N GLN A 21 18.08 -18.52 -2.23
CA GLN A 21 17.41 -17.52 -1.41
C GLN A 21 16.41 -16.67 -2.21
N LYS A 22 16.74 -16.26 -3.43
CA LYS A 22 15.80 -15.53 -4.33
C LYS A 22 14.62 -16.40 -4.76
N LYS A 23 14.77 -17.72 -4.86
CA LYS A 23 13.66 -18.62 -5.18
C LYS A 23 12.72 -18.80 -3.98
N HIS A 24 13.27 -18.88 -2.77
CA HIS A 24 12.48 -18.98 -1.53
C HIS A 24 11.81 -17.66 -1.17
N LEU A 25 12.51 -16.55 -1.37
CA LEU A 25 11.96 -15.21 -1.28
C LEU A 25 11.32 -14.91 -2.63
N GLN A 26 10.10 -15.41 -2.84
CA GLN A 26 9.31 -15.26 -4.06
C GLN A 26 9.10 -13.77 -4.41
N ILE A 27 10.16 -13.11 -4.90
CA ILE A 27 10.14 -11.76 -5.47
C ILE A 27 9.55 -11.98 -6.85
N MET A 28 8.23 -12.11 -6.90
CA MET A 28 7.51 -11.86 -8.13
C MET A 28 7.80 -10.39 -8.44
N PRO A 29 8.47 -10.04 -9.57
CA PRO A 29 8.43 -8.67 -10.01
C PRO A 29 6.95 -8.35 -10.17
N ASN A 30 6.43 -7.50 -9.29
CA ASN A 30 5.06 -7.04 -9.35
C ASN A 30 5.01 -6.00 -10.48
N ASP A 31 5.21 -6.45 -11.73
CA ASP A 31 5.06 -5.64 -12.93
C ASP A 31 3.60 -5.18 -13.10
N GLU A 32 2.68 -5.66 -12.25
CA GLU A 32 1.29 -5.21 -12.18
C GLU A 32 1.03 -4.10 -11.13
N ASP A 33 2.03 -3.67 -10.35
CA ASP A 33 1.88 -2.48 -9.49
C ASP A 33 1.85 -1.17 -10.27
N ASP A 34 2.00 -1.23 -11.59
CA ASP A 34 1.96 -0.06 -12.48
C ASP A 34 0.61 0.08 -13.22
N VAL A 35 -0.44 -0.63 -12.78
CA VAL A 35 -1.76 -0.65 -13.45
C VAL A 35 -2.81 0.26 -12.78
N TYR A 36 -2.46 1.10 -11.79
CA TYR A 36 -3.43 2.06 -11.21
C TYR A 36 -2.86 3.42 -10.80
N THR A 37 -1.99 4.02 -11.61
CA THR A 37 -1.62 5.45 -11.45
C THR A 37 -2.30 6.36 -12.46
N GLU A 38 -3.37 5.90 -13.14
CA GLU A 38 -4.35 6.84 -13.67
C GLU A 38 -5.18 7.34 -12.48
N ALA A 39 -4.63 8.34 -11.79
CA ALA A 39 -5.37 9.12 -10.81
C ALA A 39 -6.55 9.77 -11.55
N THR A 40 -7.69 9.07 -11.60
CA THR A 40 -8.96 9.68 -11.94
C THR A 40 -9.03 10.93 -11.07
N PRO A 41 -9.02 12.15 -11.64
CA PRO A 41 -9.09 13.35 -10.84
C PRO A 41 -10.33 13.20 -9.98
N PHE A 42 -10.12 13.08 -8.67
CA PHE A 42 -11.11 12.78 -7.66
C PHE A 42 -12.01 14.01 -7.50
N ALA A 43 -12.70 14.41 -8.57
CA ALA A 43 -13.70 15.47 -8.57
C ALA A 43 -15.02 14.96 -7.97
N ARG A 44 -14.96 13.95 -7.09
CA ARG A 44 -16.05 13.69 -6.15
C ARG A 44 -15.93 14.76 -5.07
N LYS A 45 -16.69 15.84 -5.25
CA LYS A 45 -16.92 16.81 -4.17
C LYS A 45 -17.47 16.01 -2.98
N VAL A 46 -16.68 15.90 -1.92
CA VAL A 46 -17.15 15.33 -0.66
C VAL A 46 -18.11 16.38 -0.08
N PRO A 47 -19.40 16.06 0.12
CA PRO A 47 -20.31 17.00 0.73
C PRO A 47 -19.86 17.24 2.18
N VAL A 48 -19.58 18.50 2.49
CA VAL A 48 -19.34 19.02 3.84
C VAL A 48 -20.69 19.32 4.50
N VAL A 49 -21.09 18.40 5.38
CA VAL A 49 -22.34 18.53 6.13
C VAL A 49 -22.07 19.12 7.52
N ASP A 50 -22.69 20.26 7.82
CA ASP A 50 -22.73 20.84 9.16
C ASP A 50 -23.85 20.16 9.96
N TYR A 51 -23.53 19.61 11.14
CA TYR A 51 -24.50 18.93 12.01
C TYR A 51 -24.31 19.29 13.49
N GLU A 52 -25.40 19.19 14.25
CA GLU A 52 -25.43 19.32 15.70
C GLU A 52 -25.76 17.97 16.33
N ILE A 53 -25.02 17.60 17.38
CA ILE A 53 -25.29 16.40 18.17
C ILE A 53 -26.02 16.83 19.44
N TYR A 54 -27.17 16.22 19.72
CA TYR A 54 -27.88 16.40 20.98
C TYR A 54 -28.27 15.05 21.59
N LYS A 55 -28.65 15.05 22.87
CA LYS A 55 -28.98 13.83 23.61
C LYS A 55 -30.40 13.89 24.12
N GLU A 56 -31.18 12.86 23.81
CA GLU A 56 -32.55 12.69 24.30
C GLU A 56 -32.70 11.27 24.86
N ASN A 57 -33.22 11.12 26.08
CA ASN A 57 -33.37 9.82 26.76
C ASN A 57 -32.08 8.97 26.75
N ASN A 58 -30.95 9.63 27.02
CA ASN A 58 -29.61 9.04 27.00
C ASN A 58 -29.12 8.52 25.64
N LYS A 59 -29.85 8.76 24.54
CA LYS A 59 -29.46 8.41 23.17
C LYS A 59 -28.98 9.66 22.41
N PRO A 60 -27.86 9.58 21.67
CA PRO A 60 -27.40 10.68 20.82
C PRO A 60 -28.23 10.73 19.52
N TYR A 61 -28.54 11.94 19.08
CA TYR A 61 -29.23 12.25 17.83
C TYR A 61 -28.44 13.31 17.06
N TYR A 62 -28.64 13.34 15.74
CA TYR A 62 -27.93 14.22 14.82
C TYR A 62 -28.94 15.09 14.08
N ASN A 63 -28.76 16.40 14.16
CA ASN A 63 -29.51 17.38 13.35
C ASN A 63 -28.59 17.91 12.26
N ILE A 64 -28.92 17.65 11.00
CA ILE A 64 -28.18 18.21 9.86
C ILE A 64 -28.62 19.66 9.66
N ILE A 65 -27.71 20.61 9.84
CA ILE A 65 -27.97 22.06 9.77
C ILE A 65 -27.81 22.55 8.32
N ARG A 66 -26.79 22.05 7.61
CA ARG A 66 -26.54 22.40 6.22
C ARG A 66 -25.85 21.23 5.53
N ALA A 67 -26.36 20.84 4.38
CA ALA A 67 -25.61 20.05 3.41
C ALA A 67 -25.28 20.99 2.25
N ASP A 68 -24.01 21.14 1.95
CA ASP A 68 -23.52 21.92 0.84
C ASP A 68 -24.01 21.39 -0.51
N GLY A 69 -24.70 22.28 -1.23
CA GLY A 69 -25.20 22.07 -2.58
C GLY A 69 -25.56 23.38 -3.28
N SER A 70 -24.75 24.44 -3.09
CA SER A 70 -24.94 25.81 -3.63
C SER A 70 -26.12 26.61 -3.00
N PRO A 71 -26.02 27.95 -2.89
CA PRO A 71 -27.15 28.80 -2.49
C PRO A 71 -28.30 28.75 -3.49
#